data_AF-A0A2N5I6I9-F1
#
_entry.id   AF-A0A2N5I6I9-F1
#
_cell.length_a   1.000
_cell.length_b   1.000
_cell.length_c   1.000
_cell.angle_alpha   90.00
_cell.angle_beta   90.00
_cell.angle_gamma   90.00
#
_symmetry.space_group_name_H-M   'P 1'
#
loop_
_entity.id
_entity.type
_entity.pdbx_description
1 polymer ?
#
loop_
_entity_poly.entity_id
_entity_poly.type
_entity_poly.pdbx_seq_one_letter_code
_entity_poly.pdbx_strand_id
1 'polypeptide(L)'
;MMVKELKHIIAAFDGSEGGKEAVDLACRLVKSLPDAELTVVHVFNEKVENVPIGEARVAGFSNDAMYVDTSQIQPIAIERNNLSPNDSTHSIVRNSSSMAETRAREILSSNHVKGNFEILEGNPVESICSFAKQTDADLIIVGNSGKSGLKKLFLGSVSSSVAKESHCHVLVAK
;
A
#
# COMPACT_ATOMS: atom_id res chain seq x y z
N MET A 1 -6.54 14.06 34.08
CA MET A 1 -6.49 13.18 32.90
C MET A 1 -5.29 13.63 32.08
N MET A 2 -4.27 12.80 31.92
CA MET A 2 -3.06 13.13 31.14
C MET A 2 -3.38 12.82 29.67
N VAL A 3 -3.23 13.80 28.77
CA VAL A 3 -3.35 13.55 27.32
C VAL A 3 -2.01 13.00 26.86
N LYS A 4 -2.00 11.81 26.23
CA LYS A 4 -0.79 11.21 25.66
C LYS A 4 -0.28 12.14 24.55
N GLU A 5 0.99 12.51 24.62
CA GLU A 5 1.65 13.28 23.57
C GLU A 5 1.83 12.41 22.32
N LEU A 6 1.56 12.97 21.14
CA LEU A 6 1.76 12.27 19.87
C LEU A 6 3.23 12.38 19.46
N LYS A 7 3.97 11.27 19.54
CA LYS A 7 5.40 11.17 19.23
C LYS A 7 5.68 10.36 17.98
N HIS A 8 4.85 9.37 17.65
CA HIS A 8 5.00 8.60 16.42
C HIS A 8 3.68 8.53 15.64
N ILE A 9 3.70 9.11 14.44
CA ILE A 9 2.56 9.19 13.53
C ILE A 9 2.85 8.31 12.31
N ILE A 10 1.91 7.42 12.01
CA ILE A 10 1.94 6.58 10.81
C ILE A 10 0.95 7.12 9.79
N ALA A 11 1.36 7.23 8.53
CA ALA A 11 0.46 7.52 7.41
C ALA A 11 0.44 6.35 6.43
N ALA A 12 -0.74 5.77 6.21
CA ALA A 12 -0.92 4.69 5.24
C ALA A 12 -1.02 5.23 3.81
N PHE A 13 -0.20 4.71 2.91
CA PHE A 13 -0.14 5.14 1.51
C PHE A 13 -0.21 3.95 0.56
N ASP A 14 -1.24 3.89 -0.28
CA ASP A 14 -1.43 2.83 -1.29
C ASP A 14 -1.26 3.35 -2.73
N GLY A 15 -0.79 4.59 -2.89
CA GLY A 15 -0.67 5.27 -4.18
C GLY A 15 -1.95 5.94 -4.69
N SER A 16 -3.07 5.84 -3.97
CA SER A 16 -4.32 6.51 -4.32
C SER A 16 -4.35 7.98 -3.87
N GLU A 17 -5.32 8.75 -4.37
CA GLU A 17 -5.58 10.12 -3.89
C GLU A 17 -5.93 10.13 -2.39
N GLY A 18 -6.70 9.16 -1.90
CA GLY A 18 -6.98 9.05 -0.46
C GLY A 18 -5.73 8.78 0.38
N GLY A 19 -4.81 7.96 -0.14
CA GLY A 19 -3.50 7.76 0.47
C GLY A 19 -2.69 9.06 0.49
N LYS A 20 -2.70 9.82 -0.60
CA LYS A 20 -2.02 11.12 -0.67
C LYS A 20 -2.59 12.12 0.34
N GLU A 21 -3.91 12.22 0.47
CA GLU A 21 -4.58 13.04 1.49
C GLU A 21 -4.15 12.68 2.91
N ALA A 22 -3.95 11.38 3.18
CA ALA A 22 -3.44 10.90 4.47
C ALA A 22 -2.01 11.38 4.74
N VAL A 23 -1.11 11.27 3.76
CA VAL A 23 0.28 11.75 3.88
C VAL A 23 0.33 13.28 4.02
N ASP A 24 -0.46 14.02 3.24
CA ASP A 24 -0.54 15.49 3.34
C ASP A 24 -1.07 15.96 4.71
N LEU A 25 -2.07 15.25 5.25
CA LEU A 25 -2.57 15.53 6.60
C LEU A 25 -1.51 15.23 7.67
N ALA A 26 -0.78 14.12 7.53
CA ALA A 26 0.31 13.77 8.43
C ALA A 26 1.42 14.84 8.43
N CYS A 27 1.82 15.31 7.24
CA CYS A 27 2.78 16.40 7.06
C CYS A 27 2.35 17.68 7.78
N ARG A 28 1.06 18.05 7.73
CA ARG A 28 0.55 19.23 8.42
C ARG A 28 0.56 19.07 9.94
N LEU A 29 0.26 17.88 10.45
CA LEU A 29 0.26 17.60 11.88
C LEU A 29 1.68 17.66 12.45
N VAL A 30 2.65 16.99 11.82
CA VAL A 30 4.01 16.90 12.35
C VAL A 30 4.74 18.25 12.34
N LYS A 31 4.39 19.17 11.43
CA LYS A 31 4.87 20.56 11.47
C LYS A 31 4.47 21.31 12.75
N SER A 32 3.38 20.90 13.38
CA SER A 32 2.87 21.48 14.63
C SER A 32 3.31 20.69 15.87
N LEU A 33 4.05 19.59 15.67
CA LEU A 33 4.47 18.64 16.71
C LEU A 33 5.99 18.41 16.57
N PRO A 34 6.83 19.27 17.17
CA PRO A 34 8.28 19.29 16.90
C PRO A 34 9.01 18.00 17.27
N ASP A 35 8.48 17.23 18.21
CA ASP A 35 9.04 15.96 18.68
C ASP A 35 8.36 14.73 18.05
N ALA A 36 7.45 14.92 17.09
CA ALA A 36 6.75 13.84 16.42
C ALA A 36 7.49 13.35 15.18
N GLU A 37 7.72 12.04 15.11
CA GLU A 37 8.22 11.36 13.94
C GLU A 37 7.08 10.93 13.02
N LEU A 38 7.33 11.02 11.70
CA LEU A 38 6.41 10.56 10.66
C LEU A 38 6.99 9.34 9.95
N THR A 39 6.24 8.25 9.95
CA THR A 39 6.52 7.09 9.10
C THR A 39 5.38 6.90 8.10
N VAL A 40 5.69 6.97 6.80
CA VAL A 40 4.76 6.60 5.74
C VAL A 40 4.90 5.09 5.50
N VAL A 41 3.79 4.36 5.53
CA VAL A 41 3.78 2.91 5.31
C VAL A 41 3.06 2.56 4.02
N HIS A 42 3.66 1.69 3.21
CA HIS A 42 3.02 1.08 2.05
C HIS A 42 2.92 -0.43 2.25
N VAL A 43 1.73 -1.00 2.07
CA VAL A 43 1.57 -2.46 2.19
C VAL A 43 1.61 -3.11 0.81
N PHE A 44 2.65 -3.88 0.56
CA PHE A 44 2.76 -4.76 -0.59
C PHE A 44 2.02 -6.07 -0.30
N ASN A 45 0.92 -6.29 -1.02
CA ASN A 45 0.14 -7.52 -0.94
C ASN A 45 0.36 -8.33 -2.21
N GLU A 46 1.41 -9.16 -2.21
CA GLU A 46 1.56 -10.19 -3.22
C GLU A 46 0.55 -11.29 -2.88
N LYS A 47 -0.65 -11.20 -3.46
CA LYS A 47 -1.37 -12.44 -3.70
C LYS A 47 -0.53 -13.20 -4.73
N VAL A 48 0.39 -14.02 -4.25
CA VAL A 48 0.86 -15.17 -5.03
C VAL A 48 -0.37 -16.06 -5.12
N GLU A 49 -1.24 -15.80 -6.09
CA GLU A 49 -2.13 -16.85 -6.56
C GLU A 49 -1.18 -17.96 -7.01
N ASN A 50 -1.21 -19.09 -6.31
CA ASN A 50 -0.74 -20.34 -6.87
C ASN A 50 -1.61 -20.62 -8.08
N VAL A 51 -1.34 -19.97 -9.22
CA VAL A 51 -1.98 -20.28 -10.49
C VAL A 51 -1.45 -21.66 -10.84
N PRO A 52 -2.31 -22.70 -10.85
CA PRO A 52 -1.87 -24.01 -11.30
C PRO A 52 -1.27 -23.84 -12.70
N ILE A 53 -0.07 -24.37 -12.92
CA ILE A 53 0.58 -24.38 -14.23
C ILE A 53 -0.38 -25.11 -15.18
N GLY A 54 -1.08 -24.35 -16.03
CA GLY A 54 -2.15 -24.87 -16.89
C GLY A 54 -3.17 -23.82 -17.33
N GLU A 55 -3.35 -22.73 -16.58
CA GLU A 55 -4.34 -21.69 -16.92
C GLU A 55 -3.68 -20.32 -17.10
N ALA A 56 -2.99 -20.13 -18.22
CA ALA A 56 -2.53 -18.80 -18.62
C ALA A 56 -3.75 -17.96 -19.04
N ARG A 57 -4.19 -17.04 -18.19
CA ARG A 57 -5.10 -15.95 -18.60
C ARG A 57 -4.27 -14.78 -19.08
N VAL A 58 -4.37 -14.46 -20.37
CA VAL A 58 -3.80 -13.23 -20.93
C VAL A 58 -4.61 -12.04 -20.38
N ALA A 59 -4.02 -11.28 -19.46
CA ALA A 59 -4.62 -10.07 -18.93
C ALA A 59 -4.55 -8.97 -20.00
N GLY A 60 -5.69 -8.64 -20.62
CA GLY A 60 -5.83 -7.41 -21.40
C GLY A 60 -6.60 -7.53 -22.72
N PHE A 61 -7.88 -7.89 -22.67
CA PHE A 61 -8.82 -7.53 -23.75
C PHE A 61 -10.18 -7.16 -23.15
N SER A 62 -10.71 -6.03 -23.59
CA SER A 62 -12.02 -5.47 -23.25
C SER A 62 -13.17 -6.43 -23.57
N ASN A 63 -14.31 -6.26 -22.88
CA ASN A 63 -15.51 -7.10 -22.88
C ASN A 63 -16.21 -7.28 -24.25
N ASP A 64 -15.59 -7.98 -25.21
CA ASP A 64 -16.26 -8.68 -26.32
C ASP A 64 -15.48 -9.97 -26.61
N ALA A 65 -15.79 -11.03 -25.88
CA ALA A 65 -14.99 -12.26 -25.88
C ALA A 65 -15.17 -13.10 -27.15
N MET A 66 -14.15 -13.15 -28.01
CA MET A 66 -13.91 -14.30 -28.89
C MET A 66 -13.51 -15.51 -28.04
N TYR A 67 -14.23 -16.62 -28.17
CA TYR A 67 -13.78 -17.91 -27.65
C TYR A 67 -12.64 -18.43 -28.52
N VAL A 68 -11.43 -18.46 -27.97
CA VAL A 68 -10.28 -19.13 -28.58
C VAL A 68 -10.17 -20.52 -27.97
N ASP A 69 -10.28 -21.56 -28.79
CA ASP A 69 -10.05 -22.93 -28.38
C ASP A 69 -8.55 -23.13 -28.11
N THR A 70 -8.20 -23.13 -26.84
CA THR A 70 -6.81 -23.24 -26.36
C THR A 70 -6.24 -24.64 -26.51
N SER A 71 -7.04 -25.65 -26.86
CA SER A 71 -6.57 -27.02 -27.11
C SER A 71 -5.66 -27.13 -28.35
N GLN A 72 -5.76 -26.16 -29.25
CA GLN A 72 -5.02 -26.11 -30.52
C GLN A 72 -3.70 -25.31 -30.41
N ILE A 73 -3.44 -24.65 -29.28
CA ILE A 73 -2.25 -23.81 -29.10
C ILE A 73 -1.14 -24.66 -28.49
N GLN A 74 -0.10 -24.98 -29.27
CA GLN A 74 1.08 -25.62 -28.71
C GLN A 74 1.84 -24.62 -27.80
N PRO A 75 2.20 -25.02 -26.57
CA PRO A 75 3.02 -24.19 -25.71
C PRO A 75 4.38 -23.94 -26.37
N ILE A 76 4.78 -22.69 -26.52
CA ILE A 76 6.15 -22.36 -26.87
C ILE A 76 7.00 -22.65 -25.63
N ALA A 77 7.79 -23.72 -25.68
CA ALA A 77 8.80 -23.99 -24.66
C ALA A 77 9.94 -22.96 -24.82
N ILE A 78 9.99 -21.96 -23.93
CA ILE A 78 11.16 -21.09 -23.83
C ILE A 78 12.24 -21.88 -23.08
N GLU A 79 13.30 -22.30 -23.78
CA GLU A 79 14.46 -22.95 -23.16
C GLU A 79 15.14 -22.00 -22.16
N ARG A 80 15.11 -22.39 -20.89
CA ARG A 80 15.63 -21.64 -19.73
C ARG A 80 17.17 -21.62 -19.62
N ASN A 81 17.92 -21.71 -20.71
CA ASN A 81 19.36 -21.97 -20.61
C ASN A 81 20.25 -20.77 -20.25
N ASN A 82 19.70 -19.60 -19.88
CA ASN A 82 20.50 -18.45 -19.45
C ASN A 82 19.88 -17.63 -18.29
N LEU A 83 18.96 -18.20 -17.51
CA LEU A 83 18.39 -17.52 -16.34
C LEU A 83 18.92 -18.19 -15.07
N SER A 84 19.87 -17.52 -14.42
CA SER A 84 20.25 -17.82 -13.04
C SER A 84 18.99 -17.77 -12.15
N PRO A 85 18.72 -18.77 -11.29
CA PRO A 85 17.48 -18.87 -10.51
C PRO A 85 17.16 -17.69 -9.57
N ASN A 86 18.03 -16.69 -9.44
CA ASN A 86 17.91 -15.63 -8.43
C ASN A 86 17.58 -14.22 -8.97
N ASP A 87 17.54 -13.98 -10.28
CA ASP A 87 17.55 -12.59 -10.80
C ASP A 87 16.20 -12.05 -11.32
N SER A 88 15.14 -12.86 -11.39
CA SER A 88 13.86 -12.45 -12.02
C SER A 88 12.77 -12.03 -11.03
N THR A 89 12.79 -12.54 -9.79
CA THR A 89 11.75 -12.23 -8.80
C THR A 89 11.98 -10.86 -8.14
N HIS A 90 13.24 -10.43 -8.01
CA HIS A 90 13.59 -9.15 -7.37
C HIS A 90 13.34 -7.91 -8.23
N SER A 91 13.18 -8.04 -9.55
CA SER A 91 13.08 -6.88 -10.46
C SER A 91 11.65 -6.33 -10.60
N ILE A 92 10.62 -7.18 -10.47
CA ILE A 92 9.21 -6.75 -10.54
C ILE A 92 8.73 -6.22 -9.16
N VAL A 93 9.13 -6.87 -8.07
CA VAL A 93 8.82 -6.45 -6.68
C VAL A 93 9.45 -5.08 -6.35
N ARG A 94 10.66 -4.81 -6.88
CA ARG A 94 11.29 -3.49 -6.74
C ARG A 94 10.52 -2.37 -7.46
N ASN A 95 9.80 -2.66 -8.55
CA ASN A 95 9.29 -1.61 -9.42
C ASN A 95 7.96 -0.98 -8.94
N SER A 96 7.10 -1.73 -8.26
CA SER A 96 5.84 -1.19 -7.71
C SER A 96 6.06 -0.46 -6.38
N SER A 97 6.87 -1.07 -5.51
CA SER A 97 7.27 -0.48 -4.23
C SER A 97 8.09 0.80 -4.41
N SER A 98 8.93 0.87 -5.46
CA SER A 98 9.70 2.08 -5.78
C SER A 98 8.81 3.24 -6.19
N MET A 99 7.71 3.00 -6.90
CA MET A 99 6.77 4.06 -7.30
C MET A 99 5.98 4.61 -6.11
N ALA A 100 5.55 3.73 -5.19
CA ALA A 100 4.90 4.15 -3.96
C ALA A 100 5.88 4.97 -3.09
N GLU A 101 7.11 4.50 -2.93
CA GLU A 101 8.14 5.24 -2.21
C GLU A 101 8.43 6.60 -2.85
N THR A 102 8.66 6.62 -4.16
CA THR A 102 8.94 7.86 -4.91
C THR A 102 7.84 8.89 -4.70
N ARG A 103 6.57 8.50 -4.86
CA ARG A 103 5.45 9.42 -4.67
C ARG A 103 5.32 9.88 -3.21
N ALA A 104 5.50 8.98 -2.24
CA ALA A 104 5.50 9.37 -0.84
C ALA A 104 6.61 10.39 -0.52
N ARG A 105 7.82 10.15 -1.04
CA ARG A 105 8.97 11.06 -0.90
C ARG A 105 8.72 12.40 -1.56
N GLU A 106 8.07 12.45 -2.72
CA GLU A 106 7.66 13.69 -3.39
C GLU A 106 6.69 14.50 -2.53
N ILE A 107 5.69 13.85 -1.91
CA ILE A 107 4.72 14.50 -1.03
C ILE A 107 5.42 15.06 0.23
N LEU A 108 6.28 14.26 0.87
CA LEU A 108 7.07 14.68 2.03
C LEU A 108 7.95 15.88 1.70
N SER A 109 8.67 15.82 0.58
CA SER A 109 9.58 16.88 0.12
C SER A 109 8.83 18.16 -0.24
N SER A 110 7.71 18.07 -0.96
CA SER A 110 6.86 19.21 -1.29
C SER A 110 6.31 19.89 -0.03
N ASN A 111 6.08 19.10 1.02
CA ASN A 111 5.68 19.61 2.31
C ASN A 111 6.86 20.07 3.19
N HIS A 112 8.12 19.92 2.78
CA HIS A 112 9.30 20.23 3.60
C HIS A 112 9.33 19.45 4.93
N VAL A 113 8.88 18.19 4.92
CA VAL A 113 8.85 17.29 6.08
C VAL A 113 9.83 16.17 5.86
N LYS A 114 10.67 15.88 6.87
CA LYS A 114 11.47 14.66 6.91
C LYS A 114 10.60 13.55 7.50
N GLY A 115 10.48 12.44 6.78
CA GLY A 115 9.72 11.28 7.22
C GLY A 115 10.36 9.98 6.73
N ASN A 116 10.14 8.91 7.49
CA ASN A 116 10.53 7.57 7.13
C ASN A 116 9.55 6.99 6.11
N PHE A 117 10.00 6.00 5.34
CA PHE A 117 9.14 5.23 4.45
C PHE A 117 9.43 3.76 4.67
N GLU A 118 8.38 2.99 4.95
CA GLU A 118 8.48 1.55 5.23
C GLU A 118 7.54 0.76 4.33
N ILE A 119 8.06 -0.33 3.77
CA ILE A 119 7.27 -1.29 3.01
C ILE A 119 6.89 -2.43 3.95
N LEU A 120 5.60 -2.67 4.11
CA LEU A 120 5.05 -3.77 4.88
C LEU A 120 4.55 -4.84 3.93
N GLU A 121 4.56 -6.09 4.36
CA GLU A 121 4.07 -7.22 3.57
C GLU A 121 2.77 -7.79 4.16
N GLY A 122 1.89 -8.29 3.30
CA GLY A 122 0.71 -9.07 3.71
C GLY A 122 -0.62 -8.32 3.66
N ASN A 123 -1.51 -8.62 4.61
CA ASN A 123 -2.84 -8.01 4.69
C ASN A 123 -2.72 -6.54 5.16
N PRO A 124 -3.27 -5.56 4.42
CA PRO A 124 -3.14 -4.15 4.79
C PRO A 124 -3.54 -3.80 6.23
N VAL A 125 -4.65 -4.35 6.72
CA VAL A 125 -5.18 -4.03 8.05
C VAL A 125 -4.26 -4.59 9.13
N GLU A 126 -3.93 -5.88 9.01
CA GLU A 126 -3.09 -6.59 9.98
C GLU A 126 -1.67 -6.00 10.01
N SER A 127 -1.08 -5.76 8.84
CA SER A 127 0.28 -5.23 8.73
C SER A 127 0.39 -3.81 9.29
N ILE A 128 -0.58 -2.93 8.97
CA ILE A 128 -0.61 -1.56 9.53
C ILE A 128 -0.78 -1.59 11.05
N CYS A 129 -1.76 -2.34 11.57
CA CYS A 129 -2.02 -2.39 13.00
C CYS A 129 -0.86 -3.03 13.78
N SER A 130 -0.25 -4.07 13.22
CA SER A 130 0.91 -4.74 13.82
C SER A 130 2.13 -3.85 13.83
N PHE A 131 2.42 -3.15 12.72
CA PHE A 131 3.52 -2.20 12.65
C PHE A 131 3.32 -1.05 13.64
N ALA A 132 2.11 -0.49 13.72
CA ALA A 132 1.77 0.54 14.69
C ALA A 132 2.02 0.07 16.14
N LYS A 133 1.65 -1.17 16.46
CA LYS A 133 1.89 -1.73 17.80
C LYS A 133 3.37 -1.99 18.08
N GLN A 134 4.12 -2.49 17.10
CA GLN A 134 5.55 -2.78 17.24
C GLN A 134 6.40 -1.52 17.40
N THR A 135 5.92 -0.40 16.86
CA THR A 135 6.62 0.89 16.88
C THR A 135 6.00 1.90 17.84
N ASP A 136 5.13 1.42 18.75
CA ASP A 136 4.41 2.22 19.75
C ASP A 136 3.77 3.50 19.19
N ALA A 137 3.22 3.42 17.97
CA ALA A 137 2.64 4.55 17.29
C ALA A 137 1.43 5.13 18.05
N ASP A 138 1.32 6.45 18.07
CA ASP A 138 0.26 7.16 18.80
C ASP A 138 -0.96 7.45 17.92
N LEU A 139 -0.73 7.57 16.61
CA LEU A 139 -1.73 7.93 15.63
C LEU A 139 -1.47 7.24 14.29
N ILE A 140 -2.49 6.61 13.73
CA ILE A 140 -2.52 6.13 12.35
C ILE A 140 -3.41 7.05 11.53
N ILE A 141 -2.93 7.49 10.39
CA ILE A 141 -3.66 8.31 9.43
C ILE A 141 -3.91 7.47 8.18
N VAL A 142 -5.17 7.34 7.81
CA VAL A 142 -5.63 6.57 6.64
C VAL A 142 -6.47 7.45 5.73
N GLY A 143 -6.49 7.16 4.43
CA GLY A 143 -7.36 7.86 3.48
C GLY A 143 -8.85 7.52 3.65
N ASN A 144 -9.77 8.33 3.15
CA ASN A 144 -11.19 7.95 3.09
C ASN A 144 -11.55 7.09 1.86
N SER A 145 -10.72 7.10 0.81
CA SER A 145 -11.07 6.50 -0.48
C SER A 145 -10.62 5.05 -0.62
N GLY A 146 -11.50 4.19 -1.13
CA GLY A 146 -11.15 2.86 -1.63
C GLY A 146 -10.96 2.87 -3.15
N LYS A 147 -10.29 1.84 -3.70
CA LYS A 147 -10.07 1.64 -5.16
C LYS A 147 -11.36 1.49 -6.00
N SER A 148 -12.53 1.52 -5.37
CA SER A 148 -13.84 1.39 -5.99
C SER A 148 -14.53 2.74 -5.92
N GLY A 149 -14.62 3.47 -7.05
CA GLY A 149 -15.14 4.84 -7.17
C GLY A 149 -16.63 5.03 -6.84
N LEU A 150 -17.08 4.59 -5.66
CA LEU A 150 -18.44 4.73 -5.15
C LEU A 150 -18.45 5.69 -3.95
N LYS A 151 -18.82 6.94 -4.24
CA LYS A 151 -19.36 8.00 -3.36
C LYS A 151 -18.51 8.46 -2.16
N LYS A 152 -18.27 9.78 -2.15
CA LYS A 152 -17.59 10.67 -1.16
C LYS A 152 -18.13 10.65 0.29
N LEU A 153 -18.80 9.59 0.73
CA LEU A 153 -19.44 9.49 2.05
C LEU A 153 -19.18 8.16 2.78
N PHE A 154 -18.46 7.20 2.18
CA PHE A 154 -18.17 5.91 2.82
C PHE A 154 -16.69 5.80 3.19
N LEU A 155 -16.43 5.37 4.43
CA LEU A 155 -15.10 4.96 4.89
C LEU A 155 -14.67 3.73 4.06
N GLY A 156 -13.49 3.77 3.45
CA GLY A 156 -12.92 2.61 2.75
C GLY A 156 -12.80 1.39 3.68
N SER A 157 -12.82 0.17 3.12
CA SER A 157 -12.78 -1.08 3.89
C SER A 157 -11.54 -1.19 4.79
N VAL A 158 -10.36 -0.83 4.27
CA VAL A 158 -9.11 -0.80 5.05
C VAL A 158 -9.20 0.23 6.16
N SER A 159 -9.58 1.47 5.83
CA SER A 159 -9.69 2.57 6.80
C SER A 159 -10.68 2.26 7.92
N SER A 160 -11.83 1.66 7.59
CA SER A 160 -12.82 1.23 8.58
C SER A 160 -12.32 0.10 9.46
N SER A 161 -11.57 -0.84 8.90
CA SER A 161 -11.06 -1.98 9.68
C SER A 161 -9.90 -1.53 10.58
N VAL A 162 -8.99 -0.69 10.09
CA VAL A 162 -7.91 -0.08 10.88
C VAL A 162 -8.49 0.77 12.02
N ALA A 163 -9.51 1.59 11.78
CA ALA A 163 -10.17 2.36 12.83
C ALA A 163 -10.80 1.48 13.93
N LYS A 164 -11.19 0.25 13.59
CA LYS A 164 -11.78 -0.71 14.52
C LYS A 164 -10.74 -1.54 15.27
N GLU A 165 -9.63 -1.88 14.62
CA GLU A 165 -8.65 -2.87 15.11
C GLU A 165 -7.39 -2.24 15.71
N SER A 166 -7.12 -0.96 15.42
CA SER A 166 -5.96 -0.23 15.93
C SER A 166 -5.95 -0.15 17.45
N HIS A 167 -4.76 -0.31 18.04
CA HIS A 167 -4.52 -0.09 19.46
C HIS A 167 -4.40 1.40 19.83
N CYS A 168 -4.15 2.27 18.84
CA CYS A 168 -3.94 3.70 19.00
C CYS A 168 -4.94 4.53 18.19
N HIS A 169 -4.85 5.86 18.28
CA HIS A 169 -5.81 6.75 17.61
C HIS A 169 -5.76 6.57 16.10
N VAL A 170 -6.92 6.70 15.44
CA VAL A 170 -7.02 6.66 13.99
C VAL A 170 -7.70 7.92 13.49
N LEU A 171 -7.08 8.57 12.51
CA LEU A 171 -7.61 9.74 11.82
C LEU A 171 -7.82 9.42 10.35
N VAL A 172 -9.01 9.73 9.84
CA VAL A 172 -9.36 9.51 8.44
C VAL A 172 -9.26 10.82 7.68
N ALA A 173 -8.38 10.88 6.69
CA ALA A 173 -8.19 12.03 5.83
C ALA A 173 -9.31 12.16 4.78
N LYS A 174 -9.64 13.40 4.44
CA LYS A 174 -10.79 13.78 3.60
C LYS A 174 -10.37 14.37 2.27
#